data_AF-A0A1V4XWR4-F1
#
_entry.id   AF-A0A1V4XWR4-F1
#
_cell.length_a   1.000
_cell.length_b   1.000
_cell.length_c   1.000
_cell.angle_alpha   90.00
_cell.angle_beta   90.00
_cell.angle_gamma   90.00
#
_symmetry.space_group_name_H-M   'P 1'
#
loop_
_entity.id
_entity.type
_entity.pdbx_description
1 polymer ?
#
loop_
_entity_poly.entity_id
_entity_poly.type
_entity_poly.pdbx_seq_one_letter_code
_entity_poly.pdbx_strand_id
1 'polypeptide(L)'
;MKRNRLLSGVILTAVAFICISCASPKYATVTPELRTQFMNDLKAGKPNLDCDTLECDLSWIYNFNDMISLYNNSQWEKLAESVMKVGYGKDLGYYFLGQAAEGMGYNEAALKYYLQSVAVFSDSNKLHHCRESGGGCHGLDLVKALPQRIAAVKTNTQAKKQESATRRAKETNSKQIATMSKTTKIDSVNDATSIPSTQADKTKTAKTNWLATIIQPGKLPIGQPCKKYLASLKLPYHPDKWAPQEMFEIKPAYKLHPDVNTVSFMCEKGGEIYHMTFSSKEYRGKNALLHARQLTDKIIADLHLPENGWKLVESDLDGSFSPGGWRCLYSQTYRRDNIEIMFQVQRVDHKENGMRVMHVNISRVYNN
;
A
#
# COMPACT_ATOMS: atom_id res chain seq x y z
N MET A 1 55.77 -42.15 -15.56
CA MET A 1 54.71 -41.12 -15.67
C MET A 1 53.59 -41.39 -14.66
N LYS A 2 53.66 -40.84 -13.42
CA LYS A 2 52.61 -41.02 -12.38
C LYS A 2 52.74 -40.03 -11.21
N ARG A 3 53.13 -38.79 -11.48
CA ARG A 3 53.16 -37.67 -10.52
C ARG A 3 52.46 -36.51 -11.23
N ASN A 4 51.27 -36.11 -10.78
CA ASN A 4 50.58 -34.83 -11.06
C ASN A 4 49.09 -34.82 -10.64
N ARG A 5 48.50 -35.93 -10.18
CA ARG A 5 47.07 -35.97 -9.78
C ARG A 5 46.76 -35.51 -8.34
N LEU A 6 47.77 -35.24 -7.52
CA LEU A 6 47.56 -34.86 -6.10
C LEU A 6 47.50 -33.34 -5.84
N LEU A 7 47.94 -32.48 -6.76
CA LEU A 7 47.88 -31.03 -6.56
C LEU A 7 46.53 -30.38 -7.00
N SER A 8 45.76 -30.99 -7.90
CA SER A 8 44.45 -30.44 -8.31
C SER A 8 43.35 -30.58 -7.25
N GLY A 9 43.49 -31.52 -6.30
CA GLY A 9 42.46 -31.76 -5.27
C GLY A 9 42.43 -30.72 -4.15
N VAL A 10 43.55 -30.05 -3.86
CA VAL A 10 43.67 -29.10 -2.74
C VAL A 10 43.26 -27.68 -3.16
N ILE A 11 43.42 -27.33 -4.44
CA ILE A 11 43.04 -26.00 -4.96
C ILE A 11 41.51 -25.88 -5.10
N LEU A 12 40.79 -26.98 -5.41
CA LEU A 12 39.33 -26.94 -5.52
C LEU A 12 38.62 -26.78 -4.16
N THR A 13 39.20 -27.26 -3.06
CA THR A 13 38.61 -27.15 -1.72
C THR A 13 38.85 -25.78 -1.07
N ALA A 14 39.95 -25.09 -1.40
CA ALA A 14 40.21 -23.74 -0.88
C ALA A 14 39.30 -22.66 -1.49
N VAL A 15 38.87 -22.84 -2.76
CA VAL A 15 37.95 -21.89 -3.43
C VAL A 15 36.52 -22.00 -2.90
N ALA A 16 36.09 -23.18 -2.43
CA ALA A 16 34.73 -23.39 -1.92
C ALA A 16 34.43 -22.67 -0.58
N PHE A 17 35.46 -22.35 0.22
CA PHE A 17 35.27 -21.66 1.51
C PHE A 17 35.20 -20.12 1.42
N ILE A 18 35.59 -19.52 0.28
CA ILE A 18 35.62 -18.05 0.12
C ILE A 18 34.23 -17.48 -0.26
N CYS A 19 33.27 -18.33 -0.66
CA CYS A 19 31.96 -17.87 -1.16
C CYS A 19 30.85 -17.74 -0.10
N ILE A 20 31.13 -17.85 1.21
CA ILE A 20 30.10 -17.81 2.27
C ILE A 20 29.94 -16.41 2.91
N SER A 21 30.68 -15.39 2.48
CA SER A 21 30.36 -13.98 2.83
C SER A 21 29.17 -13.48 2.00
N CYS A 22 28.02 -14.10 2.23
CA CYS A 22 26.78 -13.88 1.52
C CYS A 22 26.09 -12.60 2.02
N ALA A 23 25.82 -11.66 1.10
CA ALA A 23 24.71 -10.70 1.13
C ALA A 23 24.33 -10.10 2.50
N SER A 24 25.29 -9.52 3.22
CA SER A 24 24.99 -8.87 4.50
C SER A 24 24.50 -7.44 4.26
N PRO A 25 23.39 -7.00 4.90
CA PRO A 25 23.00 -5.59 4.88
C PRO A 25 24.09 -4.73 5.51
N LYS A 26 24.11 -3.41 5.23
CA LYS A 26 25.04 -2.46 5.88
C LYS A 26 25.03 -2.62 7.41
N TYR A 27 23.86 -2.88 7.99
CA TYR A 27 23.71 -3.17 9.42
C TYR A 27 23.07 -4.55 9.62
N ALA A 28 23.81 -5.49 10.21
CA ALA A 28 23.32 -6.84 10.51
C ALA A 28 22.09 -6.81 11.42
N THR A 29 22.15 -5.99 12.47
CA THR A 29 21.07 -5.79 13.45
C THR A 29 20.81 -4.29 13.66
N VAL A 30 19.55 -3.95 13.92
CA VAL A 30 19.14 -2.58 14.23
C VAL A 30 18.93 -2.49 15.74
N THR A 31 19.88 -1.91 16.45
CA THR A 31 19.74 -1.64 17.90
C THR A 31 18.76 -0.49 18.15
N PRO A 32 18.22 -0.32 19.37
CA PRO A 32 17.34 0.80 19.70
C PRO A 32 17.97 2.18 19.44
N GLU A 33 19.27 2.33 19.69
CA GLU A 33 20.03 3.55 19.46
C GLU A 33 20.15 3.83 17.97
N LEU A 34 20.50 2.81 17.18
CA LEU A 34 20.60 2.92 15.73
C LEU A 34 19.24 3.22 15.09
N ARG A 35 18.15 2.61 15.59
CA ARG A 35 16.79 2.92 15.14
C ARG A 35 16.43 4.38 15.41
N THR A 36 16.79 4.90 16.59
CA THR A 36 16.56 6.30 16.93
C THR A 36 17.36 7.23 16.03
N GLN A 37 18.60 6.87 15.71
CA GLN A 37 19.41 7.57 14.71
C GLN A 37 18.73 7.56 13.34
N PHE A 38 18.27 6.41 12.84
CA PHE A 38 17.56 6.30 11.57
C PHE A 38 16.34 7.22 11.52
N MET A 39 15.53 7.28 12.57
CA MET A 39 14.34 8.14 12.59
C MET A 39 14.70 9.63 12.65
N ASN A 40 15.77 9.99 13.37
CA ASN A 40 16.27 11.36 13.39
C ASN A 40 16.80 11.79 12.01
N ASP A 41 17.54 10.90 11.35
CA ASP A 41 18.07 11.10 10.00
C ASP A 41 16.94 11.21 8.97
N LEU A 42 15.91 10.35 9.08
CA LEU A 42 14.68 10.41 8.28
C LEU A 42 14.01 11.78 8.40
N LYS A 43 13.80 12.24 9.63
CA LYS A 43 13.17 13.54 9.91
C LYS A 43 13.99 14.71 9.41
N ALA A 44 15.32 14.62 9.44
CA ALA A 44 16.22 15.65 8.95
C ALA A 44 16.37 15.65 7.41
N GLY A 45 15.99 14.56 6.76
CA GLY A 45 16.22 14.33 5.33
C GLY A 45 17.69 14.07 5.04
N LYS A 46 18.36 13.28 5.89
CA LYS A 46 19.78 12.88 5.76
C LYS A 46 19.86 11.38 5.44
N PRO A 47 19.66 10.95 4.18
CA PRO A 47 19.93 9.55 3.84
C PRO A 47 21.41 9.25 3.96
N ASN A 48 21.76 8.20 4.69
CA ASN A 48 23.09 7.59 4.59
C ASN A 48 23.01 6.25 3.83
N LEU A 49 22.52 6.32 2.58
CA LEU A 49 22.49 5.18 1.65
C LEU A 49 23.77 5.20 0.80
N ASP A 50 24.90 4.99 1.46
CA ASP A 50 26.27 5.05 0.90
C ASP A 50 26.83 3.66 0.55
N CYS A 51 26.05 2.60 0.75
CA CYS A 51 26.49 1.27 0.40
C CYS A 51 26.25 1.06 -1.09
N ASP A 52 27.32 0.99 -1.87
CA ASP A 52 27.31 0.75 -3.32
C ASP A 52 28.00 -0.60 -3.65
N THR A 53 28.04 -1.54 -2.71
CA THR A 53 28.72 -2.83 -2.88
C THR A 53 27.75 -3.94 -3.30
N LEU A 54 28.29 -5.03 -3.85
CA LEU A 54 27.51 -6.20 -4.29
C LEU A 54 26.71 -6.83 -3.12
N GLU A 55 27.24 -6.79 -1.91
CA GLU A 55 26.56 -7.31 -0.72
C GLU A 55 25.27 -6.56 -0.43
N CYS A 56 25.27 -5.25 -0.57
CA CYS A 56 24.08 -4.41 -0.38
C CYS A 56 23.07 -4.55 -1.52
N ASP A 57 23.51 -4.77 -2.76
CA ASP A 57 22.61 -5.07 -3.88
C ASP A 57 21.89 -6.41 -3.66
N LEU A 58 22.62 -7.46 -3.28
CA LEU A 58 22.03 -8.76 -2.95
C LEU A 58 21.10 -8.68 -1.73
N SER A 59 21.50 -7.93 -0.70
CA SER A 59 20.66 -7.70 0.47
C SER A 59 19.39 -6.92 0.10
N TRP A 60 19.49 -5.94 -0.80
CA TRP A 60 18.34 -5.23 -1.34
C TRP A 60 17.38 -6.19 -2.02
N ILE A 61 17.85 -7.01 -2.97
CA ILE A 61 17.03 -8.00 -3.69
C ILE A 61 16.31 -8.92 -2.70
N TYR A 62 17.00 -9.41 -1.67
CA TYR A 62 16.41 -10.31 -0.67
C TYR A 62 15.31 -9.63 0.15
N ASN A 63 15.51 -8.38 0.57
CA ASN A 63 14.57 -7.65 1.42
C ASN A 63 13.49 -6.88 0.63
N PHE A 64 13.56 -6.87 -0.72
CA PHE A 64 12.76 -5.97 -1.53
C PHE A 64 11.25 -6.24 -1.43
N ASN A 65 10.83 -7.51 -1.42
CA ASN A 65 9.42 -7.87 -1.28
C ASN A 65 8.84 -7.42 0.07
N ASP A 66 9.64 -7.52 1.14
CA ASP A 66 9.23 -7.03 2.46
C ASP A 66 9.09 -5.51 2.43
N MET A 67 10.01 -4.78 1.80
CA MET A 67 9.89 -3.32 1.64
C MET A 67 8.64 -2.93 0.86
N ILE A 68 8.31 -3.63 -0.23
CA ILE A 68 7.07 -3.41 -0.99
C ILE A 68 5.85 -3.67 -0.10
N SER A 69 5.86 -4.74 0.69
CA SER A 69 4.78 -5.03 1.64
C SER A 69 4.63 -3.91 2.67
N LEU A 70 5.74 -3.42 3.26
CA LEU A 70 5.73 -2.31 4.21
C LEU A 70 5.19 -1.02 3.58
N TYR A 71 5.60 -0.73 2.33
CA TYR A 71 5.13 0.40 1.56
C TYR A 71 3.61 0.32 1.29
N ASN A 72 3.12 -0.80 0.77
CA ASN A 72 1.70 -0.99 0.47
C ASN A 72 0.82 -0.92 1.73
N ASN A 73 1.35 -1.37 2.88
CA ASN A 73 0.65 -1.34 4.16
C ASN A 73 0.87 -0.03 4.96
N SER A 74 1.49 0.99 4.36
CA SER A 74 1.75 2.27 5.01
C SER A 74 2.53 2.17 6.33
N GLN A 75 3.39 1.16 6.47
CA GLN A 75 4.21 0.94 7.66
C GLN A 75 5.50 1.77 7.59
N TRP A 76 5.34 3.11 7.60
CA TRP A 76 6.39 4.07 7.26
C TRP A 76 7.68 3.95 8.08
N GLU A 77 7.57 3.81 9.40
CA GLU A 77 8.76 3.64 10.25
C GLU A 77 9.55 2.38 9.90
N LYS A 78 8.85 1.25 9.73
CA LYS A 78 9.48 -0.03 9.39
C LYS A 78 10.04 -0.01 7.97
N LEU A 79 9.37 0.66 7.04
CA LEU A 79 9.86 0.87 5.68
C LEU A 79 11.19 1.63 5.71
N ALA A 80 11.23 2.77 6.42
CA ALA A 80 12.44 3.56 6.55
C ALA A 80 13.57 2.78 7.24
N GLU A 81 13.26 2.07 8.33
CA GLU A 81 14.22 1.21 9.03
C GLU A 81 14.80 0.13 8.09
N SER A 82 13.95 -0.56 7.33
CA SER A 82 14.38 -1.61 6.39
C SER A 82 15.30 -1.05 5.29
N VAL A 83 14.93 0.08 4.70
CA VAL A 83 15.74 0.74 3.65
C VAL A 83 17.08 1.22 4.20
N MET A 84 17.11 1.85 5.38
CA MET A 84 18.35 2.33 6.01
C MET A 84 19.22 1.18 6.54
N LYS A 85 18.62 0.08 6.99
CA LYS A 85 19.33 -1.14 7.41
C LYS A 85 20.14 -1.72 6.25
N VAL A 86 19.53 -1.83 5.07
CA VAL A 86 20.22 -2.28 3.85
C VAL A 86 21.25 -1.24 3.42
N GLY A 87 20.89 0.05 3.42
CA GLY A 87 21.81 1.15 3.13
C GLY A 87 22.16 1.32 1.65
N TYR A 88 21.43 0.66 0.74
CA TYR A 88 21.76 0.62 -0.68
C TYR A 88 21.33 1.90 -1.42
N GLY A 89 22.31 2.58 -2.04
CA GLY A 89 22.20 3.92 -2.63
C GLY A 89 21.49 4.03 -3.98
N LYS A 90 20.38 3.30 -4.19
CA LYS A 90 19.63 3.36 -5.45
C LYS A 90 18.42 4.30 -5.42
N ASP A 91 17.98 4.72 -6.59
CA ASP A 91 16.82 5.61 -6.80
C ASP A 91 15.57 5.19 -6.01
N LEU A 92 15.25 3.91 -6.00
CA LEU A 92 14.09 3.36 -5.31
C LEU A 92 14.23 3.38 -3.78
N GLY A 93 15.45 3.25 -3.25
CA GLY A 93 15.75 3.43 -1.83
C GLY A 93 15.40 4.83 -1.37
N TYR A 94 15.87 5.84 -2.11
CA TYR A 94 15.51 7.24 -1.83
C TYR A 94 14.02 7.50 -2.03
N TYR A 95 13.36 6.89 -3.02
CA TYR A 95 11.90 7.00 -3.19
C TYR A 95 11.14 6.47 -1.97
N PHE A 96 11.50 5.29 -1.44
CA PHE A 96 10.87 4.74 -0.24
C PHE A 96 11.12 5.57 1.01
N LEU A 97 12.32 6.14 1.18
CA LEU A 97 12.57 7.10 2.26
C LEU A 97 11.72 8.37 2.11
N GLY A 98 11.52 8.85 0.89
CA GLY A 98 10.63 9.96 0.60
C GLY A 98 9.18 9.66 0.98
N GLN A 99 8.69 8.47 0.61
CA GLN A 99 7.34 8.01 0.96
C GLN A 99 7.15 7.84 2.46
N ALA A 100 8.13 7.23 3.15
CA ALA A 100 8.08 7.08 4.60
C ALA A 100 8.09 8.45 5.30
N ALA A 101 9.00 9.36 4.91
CA ALA A 101 9.06 10.70 5.47
C ALA A 101 7.75 11.48 5.23
N GLU A 102 7.17 11.38 4.03
CA GLU A 102 5.89 12.02 3.72
C GLU A 102 4.74 11.44 4.54
N GLY A 103 4.66 10.10 4.64
CA GLY A 103 3.66 9.39 5.44
C GLY A 103 3.73 9.72 6.94
N MET A 104 4.91 10.09 7.44
CA MET A 104 5.13 10.58 8.80
C MET A 104 4.97 12.10 8.97
N GLY A 105 4.64 12.82 7.89
CA GLY A 105 4.41 14.27 7.88
C GLY A 105 5.68 15.13 7.83
N TYR A 106 6.85 14.53 7.60
CA TYR A 106 8.15 15.19 7.44
C TYR A 106 8.33 15.70 6.01
N ASN A 107 7.41 16.56 5.55
CA ASN A 107 7.33 17.00 4.15
C ASN A 107 8.64 17.61 3.61
N GLU A 108 9.35 18.41 4.41
CA GLU A 108 10.62 19.00 3.96
C GLU A 108 11.72 17.92 3.75
N ALA A 109 11.73 16.88 4.57
CA ALA A 109 12.63 15.75 4.40
C ALA A 109 12.22 14.87 3.21
N ALA A 110 10.93 14.59 3.06
CA ALA A 110 10.39 13.86 1.92
C ALA A 110 10.81 14.48 0.58
N LEU A 111 10.74 15.82 0.47
CA LEU A 111 11.19 16.54 -0.71
C LEU A 111 12.68 16.30 -1.01
N LYS A 112 13.55 16.33 0.01
CA LYS A 112 14.99 16.05 -0.17
C LYS A 112 15.22 14.64 -0.69
N TYR A 113 14.52 13.64 -0.13
CA TYR A 113 14.63 12.25 -0.56
C TYR A 113 14.14 12.06 -2.00
N TYR A 114 13.01 12.64 -2.38
CA TYR A 114 12.53 12.54 -3.76
C TYR A 114 13.48 13.22 -4.76
N LEU A 115 14.08 14.36 -4.40
CA LEU A 115 15.08 15.01 -5.24
C LEU A 115 16.35 14.15 -5.37
N GLN A 116 16.78 13.50 -4.29
CA GLN A 116 17.90 12.55 -4.35
C GLN A 116 17.57 11.32 -5.21
N SER A 117 16.34 10.82 -5.14
CA SER A 117 15.85 9.75 -6.01
C SER A 117 15.92 10.16 -7.49
N VAL A 118 15.49 11.38 -7.84
CA VAL A 118 15.62 11.92 -9.22
C VAL A 118 17.08 12.03 -9.65
N ALA A 119 17.96 12.51 -8.77
CA ALA A 119 19.38 12.65 -9.07
C ALA A 119 20.01 11.28 -9.39
N VAL A 120 19.76 10.28 -8.55
CA VAL A 120 20.25 8.91 -8.76
C VAL A 120 19.57 8.24 -9.95
N PHE A 121 18.29 8.50 -10.21
CA PHE A 121 17.58 7.99 -11.39
C PHE A 121 18.14 8.54 -12.71
N SER A 122 18.73 9.73 -12.69
CA SER A 122 19.23 10.44 -13.88
C SER A 122 20.72 10.21 -14.15
N ASP A 123 21.47 9.67 -13.19
CA ASP A 123 22.92 9.46 -13.30
C ASP A 123 23.25 8.18 -14.08
N SER A 124 23.54 8.31 -15.38
CA SER A 124 23.85 7.19 -16.27
C SER A 124 25.01 6.28 -15.84
N ASN A 125 25.83 6.68 -14.85
CA ASN A 125 26.93 5.86 -14.35
C ASN A 125 26.50 4.85 -13.29
N LYS A 126 25.27 4.93 -12.78
CA LYS A 126 24.74 3.99 -11.80
C LYS A 126 24.08 2.81 -12.52
N LEU A 127 24.58 1.61 -12.30
CA LEU A 127 24.11 0.41 -13.01
C LEU A 127 22.67 -0.02 -12.64
N HIS A 128 22.12 0.45 -11.52
CA HIS A 128 20.91 -0.10 -10.92
C HIS A 128 19.76 0.90 -10.86
N HIS A 129 19.40 1.47 -12.00
CA HIS A 129 18.22 2.32 -12.12
C HIS A 129 16.94 1.52 -12.24
N CYS A 130 15.88 2.08 -11.71
CA CYS A 130 14.52 1.71 -12.00
C CYS A 130 14.03 2.18 -13.39
N ARG A 131 14.91 2.12 -14.41
CA ARG A 131 14.62 2.50 -15.81
C ARG A 131 14.45 1.30 -16.73
N GLU A 132 15.09 0.18 -16.42
CA GLU A 132 15.07 -0.96 -17.33
C GLU A 132 13.68 -1.61 -17.31
N SER A 133 13.04 -1.64 -18.47
CA SER A 133 11.65 -2.04 -18.74
C SER A 133 11.35 -3.52 -18.50
N GLY A 134 12.21 -4.24 -17.76
CA GLY A 134 12.10 -5.67 -17.47
C GLY A 134 11.54 -6.01 -16.08
N GLY A 135 10.71 -5.16 -15.48
CA GLY A 135 10.04 -5.46 -14.21
C GLY A 135 10.86 -5.19 -12.93
N GLY A 136 12.04 -4.58 -13.03
CA GLY A 136 12.93 -4.32 -11.89
C GLY A 136 12.37 -3.36 -10.81
N CYS A 137 11.26 -2.69 -11.10
CA CYS A 137 10.60 -1.74 -10.18
C CYS A 137 9.32 -2.27 -9.55
N HIS A 138 8.94 -3.52 -9.82
CA HIS A 138 7.70 -4.12 -9.33
C HIS A 138 6.45 -3.24 -9.57
N GLY A 139 6.37 -2.66 -10.75
CA GLY A 139 5.24 -1.82 -11.17
C GLY A 139 5.29 -0.35 -10.73
N LEU A 140 6.33 0.07 -10.00
CA LEU A 140 6.52 1.50 -9.67
C LEU A 140 7.12 2.24 -10.86
N ASP A 141 6.30 3.07 -11.51
CA ASP A 141 6.71 4.00 -12.57
C ASP A 141 7.31 5.27 -11.94
N LEU A 142 8.62 5.27 -11.67
CA LEU A 142 9.30 6.41 -11.06
C LEU A 142 9.30 7.67 -11.95
N VAL A 143 9.23 7.50 -13.28
CA VAL A 143 9.14 8.62 -14.24
C VAL A 143 7.88 9.43 -13.97
N LYS A 144 6.75 8.76 -13.72
CA LYS A 144 5.50 9.44 -13.37
C LYS A 144 5.40 9.79 -11.89
N ALA A 145 5.82 8.88 -11.00
CA ALA A 145 5.61 9.03 -9.57
C ALA A 145 6.42 10.19 -8.97
N LEU A 146 7.70 10.33 -9.32
CA LEU A 146 8.57 11.34 -8.69
C LEU A 146 8.09 12.78 -8.91
N PRO A 147 7.80 13.24 -10.15
CA PRO A 147 7.28 14.59 -10.38
C PRO A 147 5.96 14.85 -9.61
N GLN A 148 5.06 13.87 -9.59
CA GLN A 148 3.77 13.98 -8.89
C GLN A 148 3.96 14.16 -7.38
N ARG A 149 4.79 13.31 -6.75
CA ARG A 149 5.05 13.38 -5.31
C ARG A 149 5.80 14.66 -4.92
N ILE A 150 6.78 15.08 -5.71
CA ILE A 150 7.50 16.35 -5.49
C ILE A 150 6.53 17.54 -5.52
N ALA A 151 5.62 17.59 -6.51
CA ALA A 151 4.62 18.65 -6.59
C ALA A 151 3.68 18.63 -5.38
N ALA A 152 3.15 17.46 -5.01
CA ALA A 152 2.26 17.31 -3.85
C ALA A 152 2.92 17.78 -2.54
N VAL A 153 4.16 17.35 -2.28
CA VAL A 153 4.90 17.74 -1.07
C VAL A 153 5.21 19.24 -1.04
N LYS A 154 5.55 19.85 -2.18
CA LYS A 154 5.77 21.31 -2.27
C LYS A 154 4.49 22.08 -1.91
N THR A 155 3.35 21.69 -2.47
CA THR A 155 2.05 22.30 -2.16
C THR A 155 1.71 22.17 -0.68
N ASN A 156 1.85 20.96 -0.11
CA ASN A 156 1.61 20.72 1.31
C ASN A 156 2.53 21.54 2.23
N THR A 157 3.77 21.76 1.81
CA THR A 157 4.74 22.57 2.58
C THR A 157 4.39 24.06 2.53
N GLN A 158 4.00 24.57 1.36
CA GLN A 158 3.56 25.96 1.20
C GLN A 158 2.28 26.24 1.99
N ALA A 159 1.29 25.36 1.93
CA ALA A 159 0.05 25.46 2.70
C ALA A 159 0.32 25.55 4.22
N LYS A 160 1.18 24.67 4.76
CA LYS A 160 1.58 24.72 6.18
C LYS A 160 2.29 26.04 6.55
N LYS A 161 3.16 26.56 5.67
CA LYS A 161 3.83 27.85 5.90
C LYS A 161 2.83 29.00 5.94
N GLN A 162 1.89 29.06 4.99
CA GLN A 162 0.83 30.07 4.96
C GLN A 162 -0.09 30.01 6.19
N GLU A 163 -0.47 28.80 6.62
CA GLU A 163 -1.28 28.62 7.82
C GLU A 163 -0.55 29.13 9.07
N SER A 164 0.74 28.80 9.22
CA SER A 164 1.55 29.27 10.34
C SER A 164 1.72 30.79 10.36
N ALA A 165 1.89 31.42 9.20
CA ALA A 165 1.98 32.87 9.07
C ALA A 165 0.66 33.56 9.44
N THR A 166 -0.46 33.01 8.97
CA THR A 166 -1.81 33.52 9.29
C THR A 166 -2.11 33.43 10.78
N ARG A 167 -1.74 32.31 11.43
CA ARG A 167 -1.90 32.15 12.89
C ARG A 167 -1.08 33.18 13.67
N ARG A 168 0.18 33.40 13.27
CA ARG A 168 1.04 34.43 13.89
C ARG A 168 0.48 35.85 13.71
N ALA A 169 -0.02 36.19 12.52
CA ALA A 169 -0.63 37.49 12.26
C ALA A 169 -1.87 37.73 13.14
N LYS A 170 -2.74 36.72 13.31
CA LYS A 170 -3.89 36.81 14.21
C LYS A 170 -3.50 36.97 15.68
N GLU A 171 -2.45 36.26 16.12
CA GLU A 171 -1.96 36.36 17.50
C GLU A 171 -1.36 37.75 17.80
N THR A 172 -0.58 38.32 16.87
CA THR A 172 -0.03 39.67 17.00
C THR A 172 -1.15 40.72 17.06
N ASN A 173 -2.17 40.59 16.20
CA ASN A 173 -3.29 41.54 16.20
C ASN A 173 -4.10 41.46 17.52
N SER A 174 -4.34 40.25 18.05
CA SER A 174 -5.00 40.06 19.35
C SER A 174 -4.21 40.71 20.51
N LYS A 175 -2.88 40.57 20.52
CA LYS A 175 -2.00 41.21 21.52
C LYS A 175 -2.00 42.73 21.42
N GLN A 176 -2.04 43.29 20.21
CA GLN A 176 -2.14 44.74 20.02
C GLN A 176 -3.49 45.28 20.52
N ILE A 177 -4.61 44.62 20.19
CA ILE A 177 -5.94 45.01 20.67
C ILE A 177 -6.01 44.97 22.21
N ALA A 178 -5.46 43.91 22.83
CA ALA A 178 -5.41 43.80 24.29
C ALA A 178 -4.56 44.90 24.96
N THR A 179 -3.51 45.38 24.29
CA THR A 179 -2.65 46.45 24.80
C THR A 179 -3.34 47.80 24.69
N MET A 180 -4.03 48.08 23.58
CA MET A 180 -4.77 49.35 23.40
C MET A 180 -5.94 49.49 24.39
N SER A 181 -6.68 48.41 24.68
CA SER A 181 -7.77 48.44 25.67
C SER A 181 -7.31 48.70 27.11
N LYS A 182 -6.01 48.57 27.40
CA LYS A 182 -5.45 48.83 28.74
C LYS A 182 -5.06 50.30 28.94
N THR A 183 -4.84 51.06 27.87
CA THR A 183 -4.43 52.47 27.93
C THR A 183 -5.62 53.43 27.97
N THR A 184 -6.82 53.02 27.55
CA THR A 184 -8.05 53.86 27.59
C THR A 184 -8.78 53.83 28.94
N LYS A 185 -8.12 53.43 30.03
CA LYS A 185 -8.71 53.35 31.37
C LYS A 185 -8.07 54.36 32.33
N ILE A 186 -7.94 55.61 31.89
CA ILE A 186 -7.63 56.76 32.72
C ILE A 186 -8.59 57.87 32.25
N ASP A 187 -9.35 58.41 33.21
CA ASP A 187 -10.29 59.54 33.12
C ASP A 187 -11.67 59.31 32.50
N SER A 188 -12.55 58.61 33.24
CA SER A 188 -13.97 59.01 33.27
C SER A 188 -14.58 58.77 34.65
N VAL A 189 -14.71 59.87 35.37
CA VAL A 189 -15.49 60.05 36.59
C VAL A 189 -16.97 59.71 36.35
N ASN A 190 -17.57 59.03 37.33
CA ASN A 190 -18.98 58.86 37.68
C ASN A 190 -20.06 59.22 36.65
N ASP A 191 -20.89 58.25 36.26
CA ASP A 191 -22.30 58.32 36.64
C ASP A 191 -22.99 56.95 36.57
N ALA A 192 -23.89 56.71 37.52
CA ALA A 192 -24.55 55.44 37.76
C ALA A 192 -25.93 55.39 37.10
N THR A 193 -26.21 54.42 36.24
CA THR A 193 -27.55 53.84 36.10
C THR A 193 -27.49 52.42 35.53
N SER A 194 -28.43 51.60 35.96
CA SER A 194 -28.43 50.15 35.99
C SER A 194 -29.40 49.49 34.97
N ILE A 195 -29.20 48.17 34.72
CA ILE A 195 -30.18 47.13 34.22
C ILE A 195 -30.27 46.97 32.67
N PRO A 196 -30.54 45.78 32.08
CA PRO A 196 -30.04 44.41 32.28
C PRO A 196 -29.55 43.70 30.99
N SER A 197 -29.01 42.50 31.20
CA SER A 197 -28.50 41.49 30.26
C SER A 197 -29.33 41.15 29.00
N THR A 198 -28.64 40.80 27.92
CA THR A 198 -29.18 39.89 26.88
C THR A 198 -28.11 38.89 26.41
N GLN A 199 -28.59 37.70 26.08
CA GLN A 199 -27.92 36.40 26.09
C GLN A 199 -26.81 36.22 25.05
N ALA A 200 -25.82 35.42 25.46
CA ALA A 200 -24.76 34.87 24.64
C ALA A 200 -25.29 33.76 23.72
N ASP A 201 -25.11 33.95 22.41
CA ASP A 201 -25.36 32.93 21.39
C ASP A 201 -24.12 32.04 21.25
N LYS A 202 -24.28 30.73 21.53
CA LYS A 202 -23.22 29.72 21.47
C LYS A 202 -23.34 28.96 20.16
N THR A 203 -22.64 29.41 19.12
CA THR A 203 -22.45 28.63 17.89
C THR A 203 -21.44 27.52 18.14
N LYS A 204 -21.94 26.28 18.09
CA LYS A 204 -21.20 25.04 18.33
C LYS A 204 -20.55 24.59 17.02
N THR A 205 -19.24 24.80 16.88
CA THR A 205 -18.45 24.29 15.75
C THR A 205 -18.35 22.76 15.85
N ALA A 206 -19.07 22.06 14.97
CA ALA A 206 -18.93 20.61 14.82
C ALA A 206 -17.59 20.28 14.17
N LYS A 207 -16.67 19.71 14.94
CA LYS A 207 -15.46 19.05 14.42
C LYS A 207 -15.87 17.74 13.74
N THR A 208 -15.66 17.64 12.45
CA THR A 208 -15.66 16.38 11.70
C THR A 208 -14.38 15.61 12.01
N ASN A 209 -14.46 14.65 12.92
CA ASN A 209 -13.45 13.60 13.08
C ASN A 209 -13.81 12.44 12.15
N TRP A 210 -12.98 12.17 11.16
CA TRP A 210 -13.02 10.93 10.39
C TRP A 210 -12.36 9.82 11.22
N LEU A 211 -13.12 8.76 11.53
CA LEU A 211 -12.58 7.54 12.12
C LEU A 211 -12.81 6.40 11.12
N ALA A 212 -11.73 5.84 10.58
CA ALA A 212 -11.78 4.57 9.85
C ALA A 212 -11.88 3.45 10.89
N THR A 213 -13.03 2.79 10.99
CA THR A 213 -13.19 1.62 11.84
C THR A 213 -12.80 0.38 11.06
N ILE A 214 -11.73 -0.28 11.49
CA ILE A 214 -11.37 -1.63 11.05
C ILE A 214 -12.38 -2.61 11.66
N ILE A 215 -13.19 -3.27 10.83
CA ILE A 215 -14.06 -4.35 11.26
C ILE A 215 -13.18 -5.60 11.44
N GLN A 216 -13.02 -6.07 12.67
CA GLN A 216 -12.39 -7.37 12.92
C GLN A 216 -13.31 -8.52 12.49
N PRO A 217 -12.75 -9.61 11.92
CA PRO A 217 -13.53 -10.75 11.44
C PRO A 217 -13.99 -11.58 12.63
N GLY A 218 -15.19 -11.29 13.12
CA GLY A 218 -15.81 -12.07 14.17
C GLY A 218 -17.23 -11.62 14.42
N LYS A 219 -18.19 -12.39 13.88
CA LYS A 219 -19.66 -12.23 14.00
C LYS A 219 -20.33 -11.38 12.92
N LEU A 220 -20.37 -11.91 11.69
CA LEU A 220 -21.45 -11.62 10.75
C LEU A 220 -22.62 -12.57 11.05
N PRO A 221 -23.86 -12.08 11.24
CA PRO A 221 -25.01 -12.95 11.42
C PRO A 221 -25.35 -13.64 10.09
N ILE A 222 -25.15 -14.95 10.03
CA ILE A 222 -25.51 -15.78 8.88
C ILE A 222 -27.04 -15.76 8.75
N GLY A 223 -27.56 -15.38 7.58
CA GLY A 223 -28.99 -15.51 7.23
C GLY A 223 -29.83 -14.23 7.27
N GLN A 224 -29.26 -13.03 7.49
CA GLN A 224 -30.01 -11.78 7.32
C GLN A 224 -29.77 -11.11 5.95
N PRO A 225 -30.82 -10.55 5.31
CA PRO A 225 -30.65 -9.72 4.12
C PRO A 225 -29.76 -8.51 4.42
N CYS A 226 -28.82 -8.21 3.51
CA CYS A 226 -27.82 -7.15 3.64
C CYS A 226 -28.39 -5.79 4.09
N LYS A 227 -29.60 -5.45 3.62
CA LYS A 227 -30.36 -4.25 4.02
C LYS A 227 -30.64 -4.16 5.53
N LYS A 228 -30.96 -5.27 6.20
CA LYS A 228 -31.27 -5.32 7.65
C LYS A 228 -30.01 -5.15 8.50
N TYR A 229 -28.91 -5.77 8.07
CA TYR A 229 -27.61 -5.65 8.73
C TYR A 229 -27.08 -4.20 8.65
N LEU A 230 -27.14 -3.60 7.46
CA LEU A 230 -26.73 -2.20 7.27
C LEU A 230 -27.60 -1.20 8.07
N ALA A 231 -28.91 -1.43 8.18
CA ALA A 231 -29.79 -0.63 9.02
C ALA A 231 -29.49 -0.78 10.53
N SER A 232 -28.96 -1.93 10.96
CA SER A 232 -28.61 -2.17 12.36
C SER A 232 -27.34 -1.45 12.83
N LEU A 233 -26.51 -0.98 11.90
CA LEU A 233 -25.23 -0.33 12.20
C LEU A 233 -25.35 1.13 12.69
N LYS A 234 -26.58 1.65 12.89
CA LYS A 234 -26.89 3.03 13.34
C LYS A 234 -25.93 4.08 12.74
N LEU A 235 -25.68 3.97 11.44
CA LEU A 235 -24.82 4.89 10.71
C LEU A 235 -25.52 6.26 10.66
N PRO A 236 -24.80 7.37 10.91
CA PRO A 236 -25.41 8.69 10.92
C PRO A 236 -25.62 9.21 9.50
N TYR A 237 -26.68 8.76 8.80
CA TYR A 237 -27.42 9.54 7.78
C TYR A 237 -28.62 8.76 7.22
N HIS A 238 -29.72 9.47 6.95
CA HIS A 238 -31.06 8.95 6.58
C HIS A 238 -31.09 8.03 5.34
N PRO A 239 -31.30 6.70 5.49
CA PRO A 239 -31.48 5.77 4.36
C PRO A 239 -32.84 5.93 3.63
N ASP A 240 -33.75 6.71 4.21
CA ASP A 240 -35.12 6.98 3.79
C ASP A 240 -35.22 7.92 2.57
N LYS A 241 -34.10 8.51 2.12
CA LYS A 241 -34.04 9.42 0.96
C LYS A 241 -33.59 8.77 -0.34
N TRP A 242 -33.49 7.44 -0.40
CA TRP A 242 -33.18 6.74 -1.64
C TRP A 242 -34.46 6.59 -2.47
N ALA A 243 -34.52 7.30 -3.61
CA ALA A 243 -35.60 7.22 -4.60
C ALA A 243 -35.70 5.80 -5.23
N PRO A 244 -36.83 5.45 -5.89
CA PRO A 244 -37.28 4.07 -5.98
C PRO A 244 -36.48 3.19 -6.95
N GLN A 245 -36.48 1.91 -6.60
CA GLN A 245 -35.70 0.81 -7.15
C GLN A 245 -36.13 0.42 -8.57
N GLU A 246 -35.17 0.20 -9.46
CA GLU A 246 -35.19 -0.99 -10.29
C GLU A 246 -34.41 -2.08 -9.53
N MET A 247 -35.16 -3.07 -9.04
CA MET A 247 -34.66 -4.19 -8.26
C MET A 247 -34.01 -5.22 -9.19
N PHE A 248 -32.75 -5.59 -8.94
CA PHE A 248 -32.33 -6.95 -9.23
C PHE A 248 -32.75 -7.83 -8.05
N GLU A 249 -33.66 -8.76 -8.30
CA GLU A 249 -33.92 -9.90 -7.43
C GLU A 249 -32.66 -10.79 -7.44
N ILE A 250 -31.91 -10.80 -6.33
CA ILE A 250 -30.91 -11.86 -6.12
C ILE A 250 -31.72 -13.13 -5.80
N LYS A 251 -31.93 -13.97 -6.82
CA LYS A 251 -32.49 -15.31 -6.60
C LYS A 251 -31.50 -16.10 -5.74
N PRO A 252 -31.93 -16.67 -4.59
CA PRO A 252 -31.04 -17.47 -3.75
C PRO A 252 -30.87 -18.83 -4.42
N ALA A 253 -29.86 -18.97 -5.28
CA ALA A 253 -29.56 -20.22 -5.96
C ALA A 253 -28.17 -20.77 -5.63
N TYR A 254 -27.66 -20.58 -4.41
CA TYR A 254 -26.45 -21.30 -3.98
C TYR A 254 -26.54 -21.72 -2.51
N LYS A 255 -26.83 -23.01 -2.27
CA LYS A 255 -26.26 -23.70 -1.12
C LYS A 255 -24.79 -23.94 -1.46
N LEU A 256 -23.90 -23.11 -0.94
CA LEU A 256 -22.46 -23.40 -0.96
C LEU A 256 -22.21 -24.69 -0.17
N HIS A 257 -21.28 -25.52 -0.66
CA HIS A 257 -20.81 -26.70 0.06
C HIS A 257 -20.28 -26.24 1.44
N PRO A 258 -20.53 -26.96 2.54
CA PRO A 258 -20.18 -26.54 3.91
C PRO A 258 -18.69 -26.23 4.14
N ASP A 259 -17.81 -26.62 3.20
CA ASP A 259 -16.35 -26.48 3.30
C ASP A 259 -15.78 -25.33 2.44
N VAL A 260 -16.63 -24.60 1.71
CA VAL A 260 -16.22 -23.44 0.91
C VAL A 260 -16.30 -22.20 1.77
N ASN A 261 -15.16 -21.78 2.30
CA ASN A 261 -15.14 -20.56 3.11
C ASN A 261 -14.99 -19.28 2.30
N THR A 262 -14.81 -19.32 0.96
CA THR A 262 -14.54 -18.08 0.21
C THR A 262 -14.63 -18.20 -1.33
N VAL A 263 -15.39 -17.28 -1.98
CA VAL A 263 -15.58 -17.07 -3.44
C VAL A 263 -15.61 -15.58 -3.82
N SER A 264 -14.79 -15.10 -4.78
CA SER A 264 -14.71 -13.68 -5.21
C SER A 264 -15.77 -13.25 -6.23
N PHE A 265 -16.26 -12.00 -6.11
CA PHE A 265 -17.19 -11.38 -7.07
C PHE A 265 -16.77 -9.95 -7.40
N MET A 266 -17.19 -9.47 -8.57
CA MET A 266 -17.09 -8.08 -8.99
C MET A 266 -18.49 -7.47 -9.08
N CYS A 267 -18.69 -6.28 -8.51
CA CYS A 267 -19.90 -5.49 -8.70
C CYS A 267 -19.53 -4.15 -9.32
N GLU A 268 -20.25 -3.76 -10.37
CA GLU A 268 -20.16 -2.45 -10.99
C GLU A 268 -21.32 -1.58 -10.52
N LYS A 269 -21.04 -0.36 -10.05
CA LYS A 269 -22.07 0.62 -9.71
C LYS A 269 -21.58 2.01 -10.11
N GLY A 270 -22.22 2.60 -11.12
CA GLY A 270 -21.94 3.99 -11.53
C GLY A 270 -20.53 4.22 -12.08
N GLY A 271 -19.92 3.23 -12.74
CA GLY A 271 -18.59 3.36 -13.34
C GLY A 271 -17.41 3.10 -12.40
N GLU A 272 -17.65 2.77 -11.13
CA GLU A 272 -16.62 2.33 -10.19
C GLU A 272 -16.66 0.81 -9.97
N ILE A 273 -15.48 0.20 -9.76
CA ILE A 273 -15.30 -1.23 -9.56
C ILE A 273 -14.70 -1.50 -8.20
N TYR A 274 -15.34 -2.41 -7.47
CA TYR A 274 -14.92 -2.85 -6.15
C TYR A 274 -14.28 -4.24 -6.24
N HIS A 275 -13.12 -4.41 -5.62
CA HIS A 275 -12.38 -5.68 -5.56
C HIS A 275 -12.68 -6.39 -4.23
N MET A 276 -13.09 -7.66 -4.28
CA MET A 276 -13.26 -8.48 -3.08
C MET A 276 -12.58 -9.84 -3.27
N THR A 277 -11.59 -10.12 -2.42
CA THR A 277 -10.80 -11.36 -2.38
C THR A 277 -11.46 -12.40 -1.49
N PHE A 278 -11.32 -13.66 -1.87
CA PHE A 278 -11.81 -14.75 -1.07
C PHE A 278 -10.78 -15.92 -1.01
N SER A 279 -10.41 -16.37 0.19
CA SER A 279 -9.37 -17.37 0.54
C SER A 279 -9.90 -18.72 1.11
N SER A 280 -10.09 -19.75 0.29
CA SER A 280 -10.51 -21.08 0.79
C SER A 280 -9.43 -21.73 1.67
N LYS A 281 -9.84 -22.28 2.83
CA LYS A 281 -8.92 -22.87 3.82
C LYS A 281 -8.49 -24.30 3.52
N GLU A 282 -9.10 -25.00 2.56
CA GLU A 282 -8.86 -26.44 2.48
C GLU A 282 -9.03 -27.04 1.08
N TYR A 283 -7.89 -27.35 0.45
CA TYR A 283 -7.81 -28.47 -0.50
C TYR A 283 -6.50 -29.22 -0.27
N ARG A 284 -6.57 -30.34 0.46
CA ARG A 284 -5.47 -31.31 0.53
C ARG A 284 -5.64 -32.34 -0.58
N GLY A 285 -4.60 -32.54 -1.39
CA GLY A 285 -4.51 -33.67 -2.32
C GLY A 285 -4.18 -33.29 -3.76
N LYS A 286 -3.88 -34.31 -4.58
CA LYS A 286 -3.52 -34.18 -6.01
C LYS A 286 -4.61 -33.49 -6.87
N ASN A 287 -5.83 -33.37 -6.35
CA ASN A 287 -7.00 -32.85 -7.08
C ASN A 287 -7.34 -31.38 -6.77
N ALA A 288 -6.58 -30.71 -5.90
CA ALA A 288 -6.86 -29.32 -5.51
C ALA A 288 -6.88 -28.36 -6.71
N LEU A 289 -5.93 -28.53 -7.64
CA LEU A 289 -5.89 -27.78 -8.89
C LEU A 289 -7.10 -28.07 -9.79
N LEU A 290 -7.50 -29.34 -9.88
CA LEU A 290 -8.66 -29.74 -10.67
C LEU A 290 -9.94 -29.07 -10.16
N HIS A 291 -10.13 -29.01 -8.83
CA HIS A 291 -11.29 -28.34 -8.23
C HIS A 291 -11.25 -26.82 -8.43
N ALA A 292 -10.08 -26.17 -8.24
CA ALA A 292 -9.95 -24.73 -8.47
C ALA A 292 -10.24 -24.36 -9.94
N ARG A 293 -9.80 -25.22 -10.87
CA ARG A 293 -10.14 -25.10 -12.30
C ARG A 293 -11.63 -25.27 -12.55
N GLN A 294 -12.25 -26.35 -12.05
CA GLN A 294 -13.69 -26.58 -12.19
C GLN A 294 -14.53 -25.44 -11.62
N LEU A 295 -14.11 -24.85 -10.49
CA LEU A 295 -14.77 -23.68 -9.92
C LEU A 295 -14.63 -22.46 -10.82
N THR A 296 -13.43 -22.21 -11.36
CA THR A 296 -13.18 -21.10 -12.30
C THR A 296 -14.01 -21.26 -13.57
N ASP A 297 -14.03 -22.46 -14.15
CA ASP A 297 -14.81 -22.79 -15.34
C ASP A 297 -16.32 -22.62 -15.08
N LYS A 298 -16.79 -23.00 -13.88
CA LYS A 298 -18.18 -22.76 -13.46
C LYS A 298 -18.50 -21.27 -13.32
N ILE A 299 -17.61 -20.47 -12.73
CA ILE A 299 -17.80 -19.01 -12.62
C ILE A 299 -17.88 -18.38 -14.02
N ILE A 300 -17.00 -18.79 -14.94
CA ILE A 300 -16.98 -18.32 -16.33
C ILE A 300 -18.30 -18.67 -17.03
N ALA A 301 -18.79 -19.90 -16.86
CA ALA A 301 -20.06 -20.36 -17.41
C ALA A 301 -21.26 -19.59 -16.81
N ASP A 302 -21.30 -19.40 -15.49
CA ASP A 302 -22.37 -18.67 -14.80
C ASP A 302 -22.38 -17.17 -15.21
N LEU A 303 -21.23 -16.59 -15.54
CA LEU A 303 -21.11 -15.23 -16.08
C LEU A 303 -21.50 -15.14 -17.57
N HIS A 304 -21.72 -16.27 -18.23
CA HIS A 304 -22.05 -16.36 -19.65
C HIS A 304 -21.09 -15.53 -20.52
N LEU A 305 -19.79 -15.57 -20.21
CA LEU A 305 -18.81 -14.69 -20.85
C LEU A 305 -18.79 -14.89 -22.38
N PRO A 306 -18.67 -16.11 -22.92
CA PRO A 306 -18.70 -16.34 -24.37
C PRO A 306 -20.01 -15.85 -25.02
N GLU A 307 -21.15 -16.11 -24.39
CA GLU A 307 -22.47 -15.74 -24.89
C GLU A 307 -22.67 -14.22 -24.87
N ASN A 308 -22.02 -13.52 -23.93
CA ASN A 308 -22.04 -12.06 -23.81
C ASN A 308 -20.96 -11.36 -24.65
N GLY A 309 -20.39 -12.05 -25.65
CA GLY A 309 -19.44 -11.47 -26.60
C GLY A 309 -18.01 -11.32 -26.10
N TRP A 310 -17.67 -11.89 -24.94
CA TRP A 310 -16.29 -11.97 -24.47
C TRP A 310 -15.55 -13.09 -25.18
N LYS A 311 -14.35 -12.79 -25.68
CA LYS A 311 -13.48 -13.76 -26.35
C LYS A 311 -12.37 -14.19 -25.41
N LEU A 312 -12.18 -15.49 -25.23
CA LEU A 312 -10.98 -16.01 -24.59
C LEU A 312 -9.76 -15.61 -25.44
N VAL A 313 -8.86 -14.81 -24.88
CA VAL A 313 -7.65 -14.31 -25.57
C VAL A 313 -6.38 -14.99 -25.09
N GLU A 314 -6.39 -15.51 -23.86
CA GLU A 314 -5.24 -16.21 -23.28
C GLU A 314 -5.73 -17.28 -22.32
N SER A 315 -5.07 -18.43 -22.34
CA SER A 315 -5.28 -19.51 -21.39
C SER A 315 -3.93 -20.14 -21.11
N ASP A 316 -3.53 -20.16 -19.84
CA ASP A 316 -2.28 -20.77 -19.40
C ASP A 316 -2.60 -21.90 -18.42
N LEU A 317 -2.04 -23.07 -18.71
CA LEU A 317 -2.14 -24.28 -17.89
C LEU A 317 -0.71 -24.59 -17.45
N ASP A 318 -0.45 -24.50 -16.14
CA ASP A 318 0.87 -24.65 -15.54
C ASP A 318 1.89 -23.55 -15.92
N GLY A 319 1.41 -22.30 -15.88
CA GLY A 319 2.14 -21.10 -16.22
C GLY A 319 3.34 -20.74 -15.35
N SER A 320 4.34 -20.19 -16.04
CA SER A 320 5.68 -19.79 -15.60
C SER A 320 5.82 -19.23 -14.17
N PHE A 321 6.97 -19.53 -13.57
CA PHE A 321 7.36 -19.06 -12.24
C PHE A 321 7.40 -17.53 -12.21
N SER A 322 6.53 -16.91 -11.42
CA SER A 322 6.61 -15.47 -11.19
C SER A 322 7.77 -15.16 -10.23
N PRO A 323 8.61 -14.15 -10.51
CA PRO A 323 9.62 -13.68 -9.56
C PRO A 323 8.94 -13.29 -8.24
N GLY A 324 9.15 -14.08 -7.19
CA GLY A 324 8.46 -13.92 -5.90
C GLY A 324 7.90 -15.21 -5.30
N GLY A 325 8.06 -16.37 -5.95
CA GLY A 325 7.65 -17.67 -5.40
C GLY A 325 6.15 -17.98 -5.57
N TRP A 326 5.43 -17.16 -6.34
CA TRP A 326 4.05 -17.42 -6.74
C TRP A 326 4.08 -18.27 -8.01
N ARG A 327 3.43 -19.44 -7.95
CA ARG A 327 3.20 -20.24 -9.16
C ARG A 327 1.76 -20.03 -9.60
N CYS A 328 1.57 -19.43 -10.77
CA CYS A 328 0.28 -19.46 -11.45
C CYS A 328 0.05 -20.92 -11.87
N LEU A 329 -1.05 -21.53 -11.40
CA LEU A 329 -1.38 -22.90 -11.78
C LEU A 329 -2.32 -22.91 -12.99
N TYR A 330 -3.13 -21.86 -13.11
CA TYR A 330 -4.14 -21.74 -14.16
C TYR A 330 -4.49 -20.27 -14.34
N SER A 331 -4.60 -19.81 -15.58
CA SER A 331 -5.24 -18.54 -15.87
C SER A 331 -6.02 -18.56 -17.16
N GLN A 332 -7.12 -17.81 -17.20
CA GLN A 332 -7.85 -17.50 -18.42
C GLN A 332 -8.13 -16.00 -18.49
N THR A 333 -7.85 -15.39 -19.63
CA THR A 333 -8.14 -13.98 -19.90
C THR A 333 -9.19 -13.88 -20.99
N TYR A 334 -10.28 -13.18 -20.70
CA TYR A 334 -11.36 -12.86 -21.62
C TYR A 334 -11.29 -11.39 -21.99
N ARG A 335 -11.47 -11.06 -23.27
CA ARG A 335 -11.49 -9.69 -23.77
C ARG A 335 -12.80 -9.38 -24.47
N ARG A 336 -13.33 -8.19 -24.21
CA ARG A 336 -14.42 -7.58 -24.96
C ARG A 336 -14.14 -6.09 -25.09
N ASP A 337 -14.14 -5.60 -26.32
CA ASP A 337 -13.73 -4.23 -26.63
C ASP A 337 -12.32 -3.95 -26.04
N ASN A 338 -12.16 -2.85 -25.30
CA ASN A 338 -10.89 -2.48 -24.65
C ASN A 338 -10.79 -2.98 -23.19
N ILE A 339 -11.63 -3.94 -22.81
CA ILE A 339 -11.69 -4.48 -21.45
C ILE A 339 -11.25 -5.93 -21.45
N GLU A 340 -10.35 -6.27 -20.53
CA GLU A 340 -9.96 -7.64 -20.23
C GLU A 340 -10.40 -8.04 -18.82
N ILE A 341 -10.82 -9.29 -18.66
CA ILE A 341 -11.07 -9.94 -17.38
C ILE A 341 -10.19 -11.18 -17.33
N MET A 342 -9.29 -11.22 -16.35
CA MET A 342 -8.39 -12.32 -16.13
C MET A 342 -8.76 -13.07 -14.85
N PHE A 343 -8.99 -14.37 -15.00
CA PHE A 343 -9.15 -15.35 -13.94
C PHE A 343 -7.79 -16.01 -13.71
N GLN A 344 -7.28 -16.01 -12.49
CA GLN A 344 -6.03 -16.68 -12.14
C GLN A 344 -6.19 -17.53 -10.88
N VAL A 345 -5.67 -18.74 -10.92
CA VAL A 345 -5.48 -19.59 -9.74
C VAL A 345 -3.99 -19.60 -9.42
N GLN A 346 -3.64 -19.02 -8.28
CA GLN A 346 -2.28 -18.94 -7.80
C GLN A 346 -2.09 -19.87 -6.60
N ARG A 347 -0.94 -20.53 -6.55
CA ARG A 347 -0.49 -21.25 -5.37
C ARG A 347 0.48 -20.38 -4.59
N VAL A 348 0.18 -20.24 -3.31
CA VAL A 348 1.05 -19.54 -2.36
C VAL A 348 1.76 -20.58 -1.54
N ASP A 349 3.07 -20.67 -1.67
CA ASP A 349 3.89 -21.59 -0.88
C ASP A 349 4.15 -21.10 0.56
N HIS A 350 3.29 -20.20 1.07
CA HIS A 350 3.29 -19.80 2.46
C HIS A 350 2.62 -20.88 3.32
N LYS A 351 3.35 -21.41 4.30
CA LYS A 351 2.81 -22.33 5.30
C LYS A 351 2.24 -21.56 6.47
N GLU A 352 0.95 -21.25 6.43
CA GLU A 352 0.23 -20.82 7.62
C GLU A 352 -0.25 -22.09 8.35
N ASN A 353 0.30 -22.37 9.54
CA ASN A 353 0.01 -23.59 10.33
C ASN A 353 0.21 -24.91 9.56
N GLY A 354 1.17 -24.96 8.64
CA GLY A 354 1.46 -26.17 7.84
C GLY A 354 0.50 -26.42 6.67
N MET A 355 -0.37 -25.46 6.35
CA MET A 355 -1.34 -25.56 5.26
C MET A 355 -0.83 -24.88 3.98
N ARG A 356 -1.29 -25.34 2.82
CA ARG A 356 -1.06 -24.67 1.52
C ARG A 356 -2.34 -23.95 1.13
N VAL A 357 -2.24 -22.69 0.74
CA VAL A 357 -3.38 -21.86 0.36
C VAL A 357 -3.38 -21.67 -1.16
N MET A 358 -4.56 -21.78 -1.77
CA MET A 358 -4.79 -21.44 -3.17
C MET A 358 -5.62 -20.17 -3.23
N HIS A 359 -5.19 -19.22 -4.07
CA HIS A 359 -5.88 -17.96 -4.30
C HIS A 359 -6.50 -17.99 -5.69
N VAL A 360 -7.78 -17.68 -5.78
CA VAL A 360 -8.45 -17.43 -7.06
C VAL A 360 -8.63 -15.92 -7.18
N ASN A 361 -7.91 -15.31 -8.11
CA ASN A 361 -7.95 -13.88 -8.39
C ASN A 361 -8.77 -13.64 -9.65
N ILE A 362 -9.64 -12.64 -9.61
CA ILE A 362 -10.36 -12.14 -10.79
C ILE A 362 -9.97 -10.66 -10.90
N SER A 363 -9.37 -10.29 -12.03
CA SER A 363 -8.88 -8.93 -12.25
C SER A 363 -9.41 -8.38 -13.56
N ARG A 364 -9.73 -7.09 -13.59
CA ARG A 364 -10.08 -6.37 -14.81
C ARG A 364 -8.89 -5.51 -15.22
N VAL A 365 -8.46 -5.64 -16.47
CA VAL A 365 -7.36 -4.85 -17.04
C VAL A 365 -7.92 -3.96 -18.13
N TYR A 366 -7.55 -2.69 -18.09
CA TYR A 366 -7.83 -1.74 -19.18
C TYR A 366 -6.59 -1.68 -20.07
N ASN A 367 -6.76 -2.04 -21.35
CA ASN A 367 -5.75 -1.74 -22.35
C ASN A 367 -5.96 -0.30 -22.80
N ASN A 368 -5.06 0.59 -22.39
CA ASN A 368 -4.96 1.94 -22.92
C ASN A 368 -4.16 1.96 -24.22
#